data_AF-A0A0Q4TS80-F1
#
_entry.id   AF-A0A0Q4TS80-F1
#
_cell.length_a   1.000
_cell.length_b   1.000
_cell.length_c   1.000
_cell.angle_alpha   90.00
_cell.angle_beta   90.00
_cell.angle_gamma   90.00
#
_symmetry.space_group_name_H-M   'P 1'
#
loop_
_entity.id
_entity.type
_entity.pdbx_description
1 polymer ?
#
loop_
_entity_poly.entity_id
_entity_poly.type
_entity_poly.pdbx_seq_one_letter_code
_entity_poly.pdbx_strand_id
1 'polypeptide(L)'
;MGALLDTLATPVPTPTPSPTPTMDAATLAEYELPASARRSLAVVGPAGPREGALDQTIFAGADGRVAETLMRRLSAPLPSRWTSILLRRALAAHVETPRGVNGADFAAERAWLLLRMGEAQVARAVVQSVDPVNYTPKLYQVAMNALLASSDPAGLCPLADRGSAVTGLGGYRLAQGWCGALTGDGARATVAVRQMRRQRVADDFDLKLAEKLMGAGSARKAVSVDWSGADRLTVWRFGLATATGVTVPPDYLSYVGPQVRGWLATSPSVPATERAGVADQAATLGVLSNAALVDFYSGLADDDQASRAQSAIGNDLRNAYAAGDERQRLSAMLSLWGDDTPTPYGRLILTARAAARLPVTSDGREADRLVASMLSAGLDRSAARWRDAAKQNSDAWAMIVLSDPDRQGQLAYDQVSNYSADALKQRMFFAGLAGLERLSRTDIEKGAEALDVRVGQRNAWTEALDQAVADGQTGMVVLLCAVGMQTGDWRGVPPQALYRIVEALRAVGLDSEARMIAAEAIART
;
A
#
# COMPACT_ATOMS: atom_id res chain seq x y z
N MET A 1 12.82 73.34 53.06
CA MET A 1 14.30 73.31 53.10
C MET A 1 14.69 72.28 54.13
N GLY A 2 15.27 71.13 53.83
CA GLY A 2 16.04 70.70 52.69
C GLY A 2 16.91 69.59 53.24
N ALA A 3 16.42 68.36 53.23
CA ALA A 3 17.23 67.19 53.56
C ALA A 3 17.98 66.79 52.28
N LEU A 4 19.01 67.60 51.97
CA LEU A 4 20.15 67.20 51.17
C LEU A 4 21.06 66.45 52.13
N LEU A 5 21.09 65.12 52.03
CA LEU A 5 22.20 64.22 52.35
C LEU A 5 21.75 62.78 52.05
N ASP A 6 21.84 62.41 50.77
CA ASP A 6 22.10 61.03 50.34
C ASP A 6 22.73 61.12 48.94
N THR A 7 23.98 61.59 48.84
CA THR A 7 25.17 60.75 48.63
C THR A 7 25.00 59.57 47.68
N LEU A 8 25.37 59.82 46.42
CA LEU A 8 26.21 58.96 45.57
C LEU A 8 25.82 57.46 45.51
N ALA A 9 24.69 57.15 44.87
CA ALA A 9 24.48 55.83 44.29
C ALA A 9 24.92 55.82 42.82
N THR A 10 26.02 55.13 42.52
CA THR A 10 26.39 54.75 41.16
C THR A 10 25.25 53.97 40.50
N PRO A 11 24.88 54.22 39.24
CA PRO A 11 23.86 53.44 38.55
C PRO A 11 24.33 51.98 38.42
N VAL A 12 23.60 51.05 39.04
CA VAL A 12 23.80 49.62 38.82
C VAL A 12 23.22 49.28 37.45
N PRO A 13 24.00 48.73 36.51
CA PRO A 13 23.48 48.33 35.21
C PRO A 13 22.45 47.20 35.39
N THR A 14 21.22 47.45 34.97
CA THR A 14 20.17 46.43 34.87
C THR A 14 20.57 45.44 33.77
N PRO A 15 20.64 44.12 34.03
CA PRO A 15 20.92 43.16 32.97
C PRO A 15 19.77 43.20 31.96
N THR A 16 20.06 43.66 30.74
CA THR A 16 19.14 43.48 29.61
C THR A 16 19.19 42.00 29.22
N PRO A 17 18.06 41.27 29.20
CA PRO A 17 18.07 39.89 28.73
C PRO A 17 18.55 39.89 27.28
N SER A 18 19.74 39.34 27.04
CA SER A 18 20.16 39.02 25.68
C SER A 18 19.23 37.92 25.16
N PRO A 19 18.76 38.00 23.90
CA PRO A 19 17.97 36.92 23.33
C PRO A 19 18.80 35.64 23.42
N THR A 20 18.30 34.66 24.19
CA THR A 20 18.83 33.31 24.14
C THR A 20 18.76 32.89 22.67
N PRO A 21 19.86 32.45 22.03
CA PRO A 21 19.78 31.93 20.68
C PRO A 21 18.78 30.78 20.71
N THR A 22 17.63 30.95 20.07
CA THR A 22 16.71 29.85 19.79
C THR A 22 17.44 28.96 18.79
N MET A 23 18.12 27.95 19.31
CA MET A 23 18.64 26.86 18.51
C MET A 23 17.45 26.28 17.72
N ASP A 24 17.65 26.00 16.43
CA ASP A 24 16.59 25.38 15.66
C ASP A 24 16.26 23.99 16.25
N ALA A 25 15.04 23.51 16.02
CA ALA A 25 14.58 22.25 16.59
C ALA A 25 15.44 21.05 16.17
N ALA A 26 16.14 21.13 15.03
CA ALA A 26 17.05 20.09 14.57
C ALA A 26 18.34 20.05 15.40
N THR A 27 18.89 21.22 15.73
CA THR A 27 20.07 21.37 16.58
C THR A 27 19.71 20.99 18.03
N LEU A 28 18.54 21.38 18.52
CA LEU A 28 18.02 20.93 19.82
C LEU A 28 17.86 19.40 19.87
N ALA A 29 17.24 18.79 18.86
CA ALA A 29 17.10 17.33 18.78
C ALA A 29 18.45 16.60 18.70
N GLU A 30 19.46 17.19 18.06
CA GLU A 30 20.82 16.62 18.01
C GLU A 30 21.51 16.62 19.38
N TYR A 31 21.25 17.65 20.21
CA TYR A 31 21.75 17.73 21.58
C TYR A 31 20.90 16.96 22.61
N GLU A 32 19.59 16.77 22.36
CA GLU A 32 18.66 16.14 23.31
C GLU A 32 18.52 14.62 23.13
N LEU A 33 18.68 14.09 21.91
CA LEU A 33 18.57 12.65 21.68
C LEU A 33 19.92 11.96 21.91
N PRO A 34 20.05 11.09 22.94
CA PRO A 34 21.25 10.29 23.11
C PRO A 34 21.47 9.45 21.85
N ALA A 35 22.72 9.07 21.55
CA ALA A 35 23.05 8.29 20.36
C ALA A 35 22.20 7.00 20.25
N SER A 36 21.78 6.43 21.38
CA SER A 36 20.88 5.27 21.45
C SER A 36 19.42 5.55 21.01
N ALA A 37 18.99 6.81 20.97
CA ALA A 37 17.66 7.22 20.54
C ALA A 37 17.62 7.68 19.07
N ARG A 38 18.78 7.80 18.41
CA ARG A 38 18.88 8.14 16.99
C ARG A 38 18.65 6.89 16.13
N ARG A 39 17.95 7.05 15.01
CA ARG A 39 17.69 5.94 14.08
C ARG A 39 18.93 5.69 13.21
N SER A 40 19.38 4.44 13.20
CA SER A 40 20.54 4.02 12.41
C SER A 40 20.18 3.91 10.93
N LEU A 41 21.10 4.33 10.05
CA LEU A 41 20.99 4.03 8.61
C LEU A 41 21.40 2.59 8.27
N ALA A 42 21.93 1.83 9.22
CA ALA A 42 22.29 0.43 9.00
C ALA A 42 21.06 -0.48 8.95
N VAL A 43 19.97 -0.12 9.62
CA VAL A 43 18.70 -0.86 9.61
C VAL A 43 17.56 0.13 9.56
N VAL A 44 16.72 0.08 8.52
CA VAL A 44 15.69 1.09 8.28
C VAL A 44 14.35 0.44 7.94
N GLY A 45 13.29 0.84 8.63
CA GLY A 45 11.91 0.51 8.30
C GLY A 45 11.01 0.45 9.53
N PRO A 46 9.68 0.58 9.37
CA PRO A 46 8.77 0.72 10.50
C PRO A 46 8.30 -0.60 11.12
N ALA A 47 8.47 -1.75 10.47
CA ALA A 47 7.79 -2.99 10.86
C ALA A 47 8.74 -4.20 10.91
N GLY A 48 8.59 -5.05 11.92
CA GLY A 48 9.26 -6.35 12.00
C GLY A 48 8.29 -7.52 11.76
N PRO A 49 8.76 -8.77 11.96
CA PRO A 49 7.93 -9.96 11.79
C PRO A 49 6.67 -10.00 12.67
N ARG A 50 6.71 -9.40 13.86
CA ARG A 50 5.53 -9.34 14.76
C ARG A 50 4.41 -8.48 14.18
N GLU A 51 4.77 -7.42 13.48
CA GLU A 51 3.85 -6.54 12.75
C GLU A 51 3.49 -7.11 11.37
N GLY A 52 3.94 -8.32 11.05
CA GLY A 52 3.68 -9.03 9.81
C GLY A 52 4.61 -8.66 8.65
N ALA A 53 5.69 -7.91 8.87
CA ALA A 53 6.72 -7.71 7.85
C ALA A 53 7.59 -8.96 7.67
N LEU A 54 8.48 -8.95 6.68
CA LEU A 54 9.51 -9.99 6.59
C LEU A 54 10.69 -9.70 7.54
N ASP A 55 11.61 -10.65 7.64
CA ASP A 55 12.80 -10.53 8.48
C ASP A 55 13.73 -9.36 8.08
N GLN A 56 14.56 -8.88 9.00
CA GLN A 56 15.50 -7.80 8.72
C GLN A 56 16.57 -8.15 7.68
N THR A 57 16.88 -9.43 7.50
CA THR A 57 17.95 -9.93 6.63
C THR A 57 17.50 -10.29 5.22
N ILE A 58 16.25 -9.96 4.81
CA ILE A 58 15.74 -10.35 3.48
C ILE A 58 16.57 -9.86 2.29
N PHE A 59 17.36 -8.79 2.45
CA PHE A 59 18.29 -8.28 1.44
C PHE A 59 19.76 -8.56 1.76
N ALA A 60 20.04 -9.39 2.76
CA ALA A 60 21.40 -9.76 3.13
C ALA A 60 22.10 -10.43 1.94
N GLY A 61 23.34 -10.02 1.67
CA GLY A 61 24.13 -10.51 0.54
C GLY A 61 23.75 -9.96 -0.84
N ALA A 62 22.59 -9.32 -1.00
CA ALA A 62 22.17 -8.72 -2.27
C ALA A 62 22.98 -7.45 -2.60
N ASP A 63 23.17 -7.17 -3.90
CA ASP A 63 23.65 -5.86 -4.37
C ASP A 63 22.50 -4.84 -4.28
N GLY A 64 22.62 -3.91 -3.35
CA GLY A 64 21.62 -2.89 -3.10
C GLY A 64 21.31 -2.04 -4.34
N ARG A 65 22.27 -1.84 -5.24
CA ARG A 65 22.07 -1.02 -6.46
C ARG A 65 21.15 -1.73 -7.45
N VAL A 66 21.22 -3.06 -7.50
CA VAL A 66 20.30 -3.89 -8.29
C VAL A 66 18.91 -3.81 -7.67
N ALA A 67 18.79 -3.99 -6.35
CA ALA A 67 17.51 -3.86 -5.64
C ALA A 67 16.86 -2.48 -5.86
N GLU A 68 17.61 -1.39 -5.73
CA GLU A 68 17.14 -0.03 -6.03
C GLU A 68 16.66 0.10 -7.48
N THR A 69 17.41 -0.45 -8.44
CA THR A 69 17.06 -0.36 -9.86
C THR A 69 15.78 -1.13 -10.17
N LEU A 70 15.62 -2.33 -9.60
CA LEU A 70 14.41 -3.13 -9.73
C LEU A 70 13.22 -2.37 -9.14
N MET A 71 13.35 -1.87 -7.90
CA MET A 71 12.29 -1.09 -7.27
C MET A 71 11.91 0.13 -8.12
N ARG A 72 12.89 0.90 -8.59
CA ARG A 72 12.64 2.11 -9.40
C ARG A 72 11.86 1.79 -10.68
N ARG A 73 12.25 0.72 -11.39
CA ARG A 73 11.67 0.35 -12.69
C ARG A 73 10.38 -0.47 -12.62
N LEU A 74 10.06 -1.04 -11.46
CA LEU A 74 8.88 -1.87 -11.28
C LEU A 74 7.58 -1.05 -11.46
N SER A 75 6.79 -1.41 -12.46
CA SER A 75 5.46 -0.84 -12.67
C SER A 75 4.46 -1.43 -11.68
N ALA A 76 3.80 -0.57 -10.92
CA ALA A 76 2.73 -0.92 -9.99
C ALA A 76 1.47 -0.08 -10.31
N PRO A 77 0.25 -0.54 -9.98
CA PRO A 77 -0.06 -1.74 -9.19
C PRO A 77 0.14 -3.06 -9.95
N LEU A 78 0.29 -4.15 -9.20
CA LEU A 78 0.39 -5.52 -9.73
C LEU A 78 -1.01 -6.15 -9.83
N PRO A 79 -1.21 -7.14 -10.72
CA PRO A 79 -2.51 -7.78 -10.90
C PRO A 79 -2.87 -8.68 -9.72
N SER A 80 -1.88 -9.29 -9.06
CA SER A 80 -2.06 -10.14 -7.88
C SER A 80 -2.05 -9.32 -6.59
N ARG A 81 -3.15 -9.41 -5.84
CA ARG A 81 -3.27 -8.88 -4.48
C ARG A 81 -2.27 -9.53 -3.55
N TRP A 82 -2.09 -10.84 -3.62
CA TRP A 82 -1.16 -11.56 -2.74
C TRP A 82 0.29 -11.17 -3.00
N THR A 83 0.66 -10.95 -4.26
CA THR A 83 1.98 -10.42 -4.62
C THR A 83 2.15 -8.99 -4.11
N SER A 84 1.15 -8.12 -4.24
CA SER A 84 1.18 -6.76 -3.68
C SER A 84 1.33 -6.77 -2.15
N ILE A 85 0.62 -7.65 -1.45
CA ILE A 85 0.72 -7.80 0.02
C ILE A 85 2.11 -8.27 0.43
N LEU A 86 2.65 -9.30 -0.24
CA LEU A 86 3.99 -9.81 0.04
C LEU A 86 5.05 -8.74 -0.23
N LEU A 87 4.95 -8.03 -1.35
CA LEU A 87 5.85 -6.94 -1.70
C LEU A 87 5.77 -5.81 -0.66
N ARG A 88 4.57 -5.41 -0.21
CA ARG A 88 4.40 -4.43 0.87
C ARG A 88 5.11 -4.87 2.15
N ARG A 89 4.96 -6.15 2.55
CA ARG A 89 5.61 -6.70 3.74
C ARG A 89 7.13 -6.67 3.64
N ALA A 90 7.70 -6.89 2.45
CA ALA A 90 9.13 -6.78 2.20
C ALA A 90 9.61 -5.30 2.23
N LEU A 91 8.88 -4.39 1.59
CA LEU A 91 9.29 -2.98 1.49
C LEU A 91 9.13 -2.23 2.82
N ALA A 92 8.14 -2.59 3.63
CA ALA A 92 7.89 -2.02 4.96
C ALA A 92 8.79 -2.60 6.05
N ALA A 93 9.51 -3.69 5.77
CA ALA A 93 10.33 -4.36 6.77
C ALA A 93 11.44 -3.44 7.30
N HIS A 94 11.76 -3.60 8.58
CA HIS A 94 12.92 -3.05 9.25
C HIS A 94 14.14 -3.83 8.81
N VAL A 95 14.70 -3.45 7.65
CA VAL A 95 15.73 -4.22 6.94
C VAL A 95 17.12 -3.65 7.15
N GLU A 96 18.09 -4.55 7.22
CA GLU A 96 19.50 -4.22 7.10
C GLU A 96 19.76 -3.61 5.73
N THR A 97 20.43 -2.45 5.71
CA THR A 97 20.76 -1.75 4.47
C THR A 97 21.72 -2.62 3.65
N PRO A 98 21.34 -2.99 2.40
CA PRO A 98 22.17 -3.85 1.58
C PRO A 98 23.47 -3.15 1.15
N ARG A 99 24.44 -3.94 0.73
CA ARG A 99 25.76 -3.42 0.33
C ARG A 99 25.64 -2.51 -0.90
N GLY A 100 26.48 -1.49 -0.94
CA GLY A 100 26.63 -0.62 -2.13
C GLY A 100 25.60 0.50 -2.25
N VAL A 101 24.73 0.71 -1.25
CA VAL A 101 23.75 1.80 -1.21
C VAL A 101 23.71 2.51 0.14
N ASN A 102 23.19 3.73 0.15
CA ASN A 102 22.92 4.48 1.38
C ASN A 102 21.55 4.08 1.94
N GLY A 103 21.44 3.91 3.26
CA GLY A 103 20.19 3.47 3.91
C GLY A 103 19.00 4.41 3.69
N ALA A 104 19.23 5.72 3.60
CA ALA A 104 18.19 6.70 3.30
C ALA A 104 17.76 6.64 1.82
N ASP A 105 18.70 6.44 0.89
CA ASP A 105 18.36 6.27 -0.53
C ASP A 105 17.63 4.96 -0.81
N PHE A 106 17.97 3.90 -0.07
CA PHE A 106 17.28 2.62 -0.13
C PHE A 106 15.88 2.71 0.48
N ALA A 107 15.71 3.42 1.59
CA ALA A 107 14.39 3.75 2.15
C ALA A 107 13.55 4.58 1.16
N ALA A 108 14.18 5.50 0.43
CA ALA A 108 13.50 6.29 -0.61
C ALA A 108 12.95 5.41 -1.74
N GLU A 109 13.70 4.42 -2.26
CA GLU A 109 13.17 3.51 -3.30
C GLU A 109 12.02 2.66 -2.79
N ARG A 110 12.13 2.15 -1.55
CA ARG A 110 11.06 1.36 -0.94
C ARG A 110 9.78 2.19 -0.78
N ALA A 111 9.90 3.40 -0.23
CA ALA A 111 8.77 4.32 -0.09
C ALA A 111 8.18 4.74 -1.44
N TRP A 112 9.03 4.98 -2.46
CA TRP A 112 8.57 5.32 -3.80
C TRP A 112 7.79 4.19 -4.48
N LEU A 113 8.22 2.94 -4.30
CA LEU A 113 7.47 1.80 -4.80
C LEU A 113 6.15 1.60 -4.03
N LEU A 114 6.17 1.70 -2.69
CA LEU A 114 4.96 1.67 -1.87
C LEU A 114 3.92 2.71 -2.33
N LEU A 115 4.34 3.93 -2.66
CA LEU A 115 3.42 4.95 -3.18
C LEU A 115 2.73 4.53 -4.48
N ARG A 116 3.48 3.97 -5.43
CA ARG A 116 2.93 3.46 -6.70
C ARG A 116 2.05 2.23 -6.52
N MET A 117 2.19 1.50 -5.40
CA MET A 117 1.29 0.41 -5.03
C MET A 117 -0.02 0.88 -4.38
N GLY A 118 -0.10 2.15 -3.97
CA GLY A 118 -1.25 2.71 -3.24
C GLY A 118 -1.06 2.77 -1.71
N GLU A 119 0.14 2.45 -1.22
CA GLU A 119 0.48 2.31 0.20
C GLU A 119 1.02 3.63 0.80
N ALA A 120 0.26 4.72 0.69
CA ALA A 120 0.73 6.04 1.12
C ALA A 120 1.12 6.11 2.60
N GLN A 121 0.32 5.49 3.48
CA GLN A 121 0.58 5.49 4.93
C GLN A 121 1.86 4.71 5.27
N VAL A 122 2.09 3.58 4.60
CA VAL A 122 3.31 2.76 4.80
C VAL A 122 4.53 3.46 4.22
N ALA A 123 4.40 4.10 3.05
CA ALA A 123 5.47 4.90 2.47
C ALA A 123 5.90 6.05 3.39
N ARG A 124 4.93 6.76 3.99
CA ARG A 124 5.19 7.78 5.01
C ARG A 124 5.96 7.18 6.19
N ALA A 125 5.54 6.03 6.70
CA ALA A 125 6.20 5.37 7.83
C ALA A 125 7.66 4.96 7.51
N VAL A 126 7.94 4.48 6.30
CA VAL A 126 9.31 4.18 5.83
C VAL A 126 10.16 5.43 5.76
N VAL A 127 9.64 6.52 5.18
CA VAL A 127 10.33 7.83 5.14
C VAL A 127 10.65 8.33 6.56
N GLN A 128 9.66 8.26 7.45
CA GLN A 128 9.78 8.71 8.84
C GLN A 128 10.66 7.78 9.70
N SER A 129 11.06 6.61 9.20
CA SER A 129 12.02 5.72 9.85
C SER A 129 13.47 6.20 9.70
N VAL A 130 13.70 7.26 8.92
CA VAL A 130 14.99 7.95 8.84
C VAL A 130 14.88 9.27 9.57
N ASP A 131 15.91 9.68 10.30
CA ASP A 131 15.93 10.98 10.96
C ASP A 131 16.19 12.10 9.94
N PRO A 132 15.49 13.26 10.01
CA PRO A 132 15.61 14.35 9.02
C PRO A 132 17.05 14.82 8.76
N VAL A 133 17.94 14.73 9.75
CA VAL A 133 19.36 15.09 9.62
C VAL A 133 20.11 14.22 8.60
N ASN A 134 19.63 12.98 8.40
CA ASN A 134 20.18 11.97 7.52
C ASN A 134 19.48 11.90 6.15
N TYR A 135 18.54 12.81 5.87
CA TYR A 135 17.84 12.81 4.58
C TYR A 135 18.79 13.18 3.43
N THR A 136 18.79 12.34 2.42
CA THR A 136 19.43 12.62 1.12
C THR A 136 18.52 13.48 0.25
N PRO A 137 19.03 14.14 -0.81
CA PRO A 137 18.18 14.84 -1.77
C PRO A 137 17.07 13.98 -2.37
N LYS A 138 17.34 12.67 -2.57
CA LYS A 138 16.37 11.69 -3.04
C LYS A 138 15.29 11.41 -2.00
N LEU A 139 15.67 11.22 -0.74
CA LEU A 139 14.69 10.98 0.33
C LEU A 139 13.80 12.20 0.56
N TYR A 140 14.31 13.43 0.45
CA TYR A 140 13.46 14.63 0.46
C TYR A 140 12.39 14.60 -0.66
N GLN A 141 12.79 14.28 -1.90
CA GLN A 141 11.83 14.18 -3.01
C GLN A 141 10.72 13.16 -2.74
N VAL A 142 11.08 11.98 -2.24
CA VAL A 142 10.11 10.93 -1.92
C VAL A 142 9.27 11.30 -0.70
N ALA A 143 9.86 11.92 0.32
CA ALA A 143 9.19 12.35 1.54
C ALA A 143 8.03 13.30 1.25
N MET A 144 8.23 14.28 0.36
CA MET A 144 7.16 15.19 -0.05
C MET A 144 5.98 14.44 -0.66
N ASN A 145 6.25 13.49 -1.55
CA ASN A 145 5.19 12.71 -2.18
C ASN A 145 4.50 11.79 -1.17
N ALA A 146 5.25 11.16 -0.25
CA ALA A 146 4.70 10.25 0.74
C ALA A 146 3.77 10.96 1.73
N LEU A 147 4.22 12.09 2.26
CA LEU A 147 3.47 12.91 3.20
C LEU A 147 2.18 13.44 2.56
N LEU A 148 2.26 14.00 1.35
CA LEU A 148 1.10 14.53 0.65
C LEU A 148 0.12 13.42 0.22
N ALA A 149 0.61 12.29 -0.31
CA ALA A 149 -0.25 11.15 -0.63
C ALA A 149 -0.94 10.55 0.60
N SER A 150 -0.38 10.73 1.80
CA SER A 150 -0.99 10.31 3.06
C SER A 150 -1.92 11.34 3.70
N SER A 151 -2.21 12.44 2.99
CA SER A 151 -3.01 13.60 3.46
C SER A 151 -2.38 14.33 4.65
N ASP A 152 -1.05 14.38 4.72
CA ASP A 152 -0.28 14.95 5.83
C ASP A 152 0.71 16.04 5.37
N PRO A 153 0.23 17.21 4.94
CA PRO A 153 1.10 18.33 4.59
C PRO A 153 1.82 18.94 5.80
N ALA A 154 1.35 18.71 7.03
CA ALA A 154 2.01 19.20 8.24
C ALA A 154 3.31 18.44 8.53
N GLY A 155 3.38 17.16 8.18
CA GLY A 155 4.62 16.37 8.28
C GLY A 155 5.78 16.89 7.43
N LEU A 156 5.55 17.85 6.51
CA LEU A 156 6.61 18.56 5.79
C LEU A 156 7.33 19.61 6.64
N CYS A 157 6.75 20.08 7.74
CA CYS A 157 7.31 21.16 8.55
C CYS A 157 8.69 20.90 9.13
N PRO A 158 9.01 19.74 9.72
CA PRO A 158 10.37 19.44 10.15
C PRO A 158 11.36 19.31 8.97
N LEU A 159 10.88 19.22 7.74
CA LEU A 159 11.69 19.04 6.53
C LEU A 159 11.81 20.32 5.69
N ALA A 160 11.01 21.35 5.96
CA ALA A 160 10.76 22.45 5.03
C ALA A 160 12.03 23.25 4.69
N ASP A 161 12.77 23.67 5.72
CA ASP A 161 13.96 24.53 5.54
C ASP A 161 15.09 23.79 4.85
N ARG A 162 15.49 22.64 5.39
CA ARG A 162 16.59 21.85 4.83
C ARG A 162 16.21 21.23 3.49
N GLY A 163 14.97 20.79 3.31
CA GLY A 163 14.45 20.30 2.03
C GLY A 163 14.49 21.37 0.94
N SER A 164 14.10 22.61 1.27
CA SER A 164 14.21 23.76 0.36
C SER A 164 15.67 24.03 -0.03
N ALA A 165 16.58 24.06 0.94
CA ALA A 165 18.01 24.30 0.73
C ALA A 165 18.71 23.20 -0.08
N VAL A 166 18.40 21.93 0.19
CA VAL A 166 19.08 20.77 -0.42
C VAL A 166 18.53 20.44 -1.80
N THR A 167 17.21 20.58 -2.03
CA THR A 167 16.57 20.14 -3.27
C THR A 167 16.23 21.27 -4.23
N GLY A 168 16.08 22.50 -3.75
CA GLY A 168 15.60 23.64 -4.54
C GLY A 168 14.14 23.53 -5.01
N LEU A 169 13.39 22.51 -4.58
CA LEU A 169 12.00 22.29 -5.02
C LEU A 169 11.07 23.39 -4.51
N GLY A 170 10.23 23.93 -5.41
CA GLY A 170 9.23 24.94 -5.07
C GLY A 170 8.23 24.48 -4.00
N GLY A 171 7.92 23.17 -3.95
CA GLY A 171 7.04 22.60 -2.94
C GLY A 171 7.55 22.78 -1.51
N TYR A 172 8.85 22.68 -1.28
CA TYR A 172 9.42 22.92 0.05
C TYR A 172 9.40 24.41 0.42
N ARG A 173 9.60 25.31 -0.55
CA ARG A 173 9.42 26.76 -0.32
C ARG A 173 7.99 27.11 0.09
N LEU A 174 7.00 26.52 -0.57
CA LEU A 174 5.60 26.68 -0.18
C LEU A 174 5.34 26.09 1.21
N ALA A 175 5.95 24.95 1.53
CA ALA A 175 5.85 24.34 2.85
C ALA A 175 6.35 25.24 3.97
N GLN A 176 7.48 25.94 3.77
CA GLN A 176 7.98 26.94 4.73
C GLN A 176 6.92 27.99 5.07
N GLY A 177 6.11 28.39 4.07
CA GLY A 177 5.02 29.34 4.23
C GLY A 177 3.93 28.84 5.19
N TRP A 178 3.31 27.68 4.91
CA TRP A 178 2.25 27.18 5.79
C TRP A 178 2.77 26.67 7.13
N CYS A 179 4.00 26.16 7.20
CA CYS A 179 4.59 25.73 8.46
C CYS A 179 4.79 26.90 9.42
N GLY A 180 5.24 28.06 8.91
CA GLY A 180 5.24 29.30 9.69
C GLY A 180 3.84 29.73 10.15
N ALA A 181 2.81 29.56 9.31
CA ALA A 181 1.43 29.85 9.71
C ALA A 181 0.93 28.92 10.83
N LEU A 182 1.23 27.62 10.76
CA LEU A 182 0.85 26.63 11.76
C LEU A 182 1.54 26.86 13.11
N THR A 183 2.74 27.46 13.12
CA THR A 183 3.46 27.84 14.35
C THR A 183 3.14 29.25 14.84
N GLY A 184 2.12 29.92 14.29
CA GLY A 184 1.62 31.21 14.75
C GLY A 184 2.15 32.44 14.01
N ASP A 185 3.04 32.29 13.02
CA ASP A 185 3.55 33.38 12.19
C ASP A 185 2.73 33.57 10.89
N GLY A 186 1.40 33.65 11.05
CA GLY A 186 0.46 33.75 9.93
C GLY A 186 0.62 35.03 9.10
N ALA A 187 1.17 36.11 9.68
CA ALA A 187 1.41 37.37 8.97
C ALA A 187 2.56 37.22 7.97
N ARG A 188 3.70 36.66 8.41
CA ARG A 188 4.85 36.40 7.53
C ARG A 188 4.52 35.36 6.48
N ALA A 189 3.77 34.31 6.83
CA ALA A 189 3.28 33.31 5.89
C ALA A 189 2.44 33.94 4.76
N THR A 190 1.53 34.86 5.09
CA THR A 190 0.72 35.56 4.09
C THR A 190 1.57 36.40 3.14
N VAL A 191 2.58 37.10 3.66
CA VAL A 191 3.52 37.89 2.84
C VAL A 191 4.33 36.99 1.93
N ALA A 192 4.82 35.86 2.44
CA ALA A 192 5.57 34.87 1.67
C ALA A 192 4.74 34.29 0.51
N VAL A 193 3.49 33.92 0.74
CA VAL A 193 2.60 33.42 -0.32
C VAL A 193 2.29 34.51 -1.36
N ARG A 194 2.04 35.76 -0.97
CA ARG A 194 1.89 36.87 -1.92
C ARG A 194 3.14 37.11 -2.76
N GLN A 195 4.33 36.96 -2.17
CA GLN A 195 5.59 37.03 -2.89
C GLN A 195 5.72 35.87 -3.88
N MET A 196 5.42 34.64 -3.46
CA MET A 196 5.43 33.45 -4.34
C MET A 196 4.44 33.59 -5.51
N ARG A 197 3.25 34.16 -5.27
CA ARG A 197 2.27 34.50 -6.32
C ARG A 197 2.86 35.48 -7.33
N ARG A 198 3.50 36.56 -6.88
CA ARG A 198 4.17 37.54 -7.76
C ARG A 198 5.32 36.93 -8.56
N GLN A 199 6.06 36.00 -7.95
CA GLN A 199 7.16 35.28 -8.57
C GLN A 199 6.72 34.09 -9.45
N ARG A 200 5.40 33.78 -9.50
CA ARG A 200 4.83 32.63 -10.21
C ARG A 200 5.51 31.30 -9.84
N VAL A 201 5.76 31.10 -8.54
CA VAL A 201 6.42 29.88 -8.02
C VAL A 201 5.51 28.64 -8.13
N ALA A 202 4.19 28.83 -8.17
CA ALA A 202 3.19 27.79 -8.38
C ALA A 202 1.93 28.36 -9.02
N ASP A 203 1.07 27.46 -9.52
CA ASP A 203 -0.22 27.80 -10.12
C ASP A 203 -1.18 28.41 -9.09
N ASP A 204 -2.13 29.23 -9.54
CA ASP A 204 -3.08 29.90 -8.64
C ASP A 204 -3.94 28.91 -7.85
N PHE A 205 -4.30 27.77 -8.46
CA PHE A 205 -5.01 26.68 -7.78
C PHE A 205 -4.19 26.11 -6.60
N ASP A 206 -2.90 25.86 -6.82
CA ASP A 206 -2.02 25.31 -5.79
C ASP A 206 -1.77 26.31 -4.66
N LEU A 207 -1.72 27.61 -4.97
CA LEU A 207 -1.66 28.68 -3.98
C LEU A 207 -2.95 28.78 -3.17
N LYS A 208 -4.14 28.63 -3.77
CA LYS A 208 -5.42 28.62 -3.05
C LYS A 208 -5.53 27.44 -2.09
N LEU A 209 -5.07 26.26 -2.50
CA LEU A 209 -4.98 25.10 -1.61
C LEU A 209 -4.05 25.36 -0.42
N ALA A 210 -2.87 25.95 -0.67
CA ALA A 210 -1.96 26.35 0.41
C ALA A 210 -2.56 27.42 1.34
N GLU A 211 -3.27 28.42 0.78
CA GLU A 211 -3.99 29.43 1.55
C GLU A 211 -5.11 28.82 2.41
N LYS A 212 -5.84 27.83 1.90
CA LYS A 212 -6.85 27.10 2.66
C LYS A 212 -6.22 26.32 3.82
N LEU A 213 -5.09 25.66 3.59
CA LEU A 213 -4.33 24.97 4.64
C LEU A 213 -3.87 25.93 5.75
N MET A 214 -3.33 27.10 5.38
CA MET A 214 -2.95 28.14 6.35
C MET A 214 -4.15 28.72 7.11
N GLY A 215 -5.31 28.81 6.45
CA GLY A 215 -6.55 29.30 7.04
C GLY A 215 -7.20 28.33 8.03
N ALA A 216 -6.86 27.04 7.97
CA ALA A 216 -7.47 25.98 8.79
C ALA A 216 -7.25 26.12 10.32
N GLY A 217 -6.46 27.11 10.77
CA GLY A 217 -6.25 27.45 12.18
C GLY A 217 -6.56 28.89 12.59
N SER A 218 -7.16 29.72 11.71
CA SER A 218 -7.45 31.13 12.02
C SER A 218 -8.89 31.52 11.64
N ALA A 219 -9.50 32.47 12.36
CA ALA A 219 -10.84 33.00 12.09
C ALA A 219 -10.97 33.83 10.78
N ARG A 220 -10.10 33.58 9.79
CA ARG A 220 -10.05 34.31 8.52
C ARG A 220 -10.95 33.68 7.46
N LYS A 221 -11.31 34.52 6.49
CA LYS A 221 -12.17 34.29 5.33
C LYS A 221 -12.01 32.88 4.75
N ALA A 222 -13.11 32.14 4.66
CA ALA A 222 -13.14 30.81 4.04
C ALA A 222 -12.63 30.88 2.60
N VAL A 223 -11.50 30.22 2.33
CA VAL A 223 -10.98 30.06 0.97
C VAL A 223 -11.81 28.98 0.27
N SER A 224 -12.55 29.40 -0.75
CA SER A 224 -13.23 28.48 -1.67
C SER A 224 -12.24 28.02 -2.74
N VAL A 225 -12.18 26.71 -2.95
CA VAL A 225 -11.32 26.08 -3.95
C VAL A 225 -12.23 25.46 -5.00
N ASP A 226 -12.10 25.92 -6.24
CA ASP A 226 -12.82 25.40 -7.40
C ASP A 226 -11.85 24.61 -8.29
N TRP A 227 -12.18 23.33 -8.51
CA TRP A 227 -11.41 22.42 -9.34
C TRP A 227 -11.40 22.79 -10.82
N SER A 228 -12.31 23.66 -11.31
CA SER A 228 -12.25 24.17 -12.68
C SER A 228 -10.93 24.89 -13.01
N GLY A 229 -10.22 25.39 -12.00
CA GLY A 229 -8.91 26.01 -12.14
C GLY A 229 -7.72 25.05 -12.15
N ALA A 230 -7.92 23.73 -12.17
CA ALA A 230 -6.85 22.73 -12.14
C ALA A 230 -6.84 21.86 -13.40
N ASP A 231 -5.72 21.78 -14.11
CA ASP A 231 -5.66 20.95 -15.33
C ASP A 231 -5.61 19.44 -15.06
N ARG A 232 -5.10 19.05 -13.88
CA ARG A 232 -4.87 17.65 -13.50
C ARG A 232 -4.78 17.49 -11.99
N LEU A 233 -5.01 16.26 -11.53
CA LEU A 233 -4.76 15.86 -10.15
C LEU A 233 -3.29 15.44 -9.99
N THR A 234 -2.52 16.23 -9.25
CA THR A 234 -1.14 15.90 -8.84
C THR A 234 -1.12 15.38 -7.41
N VAL A 235 -0.02 14.75 -6.97
CA VAL A 235 0.16 14.35 -5.56
C VAL A 235 0.02 15.56 -4.62
N TRP A 236 0.51 16.72 -5.05
CA TRP A 236 0.37 17.98 -4.33
C TRP A 236 -1.10 18.39 -4.15
N ARG A 237 -1.85 18.43 -5.26
CA ARG A 237 -3.27 18.81 -5.25
C ARG A 237 -4.09 17.81 -4.45
N PHE A 238 -3.83 16.52 -4.62
CA PHE A 238 -4.45 15.46 -3.83
C PHE A 238 -4.21 15.65 -2.33
N GLY A 239 -2.95 15.82 -1.92
CA GLY A 239 -2.58 15.89 -0.51
C GLY A 239 -3.14 17.12 0.19
N LEU A 240 -3.07 18.29 -0.44
CA LEU A 240 -3.63 19.51 0.13
C LEU A 240 -5.16 19.50 0.12
N ALA A 241 -5.80 19.01 -0.94
CA ALA A 241 -7.26 18.95 -1.00
C ALA A 241 -7.82 18.02 0.08
N THR A 242 -7.30 16.79 0.17
CA THR A 242 -7.74 15.81 1.17
C THR A 242 -7.41 16.24 2.60
N ALA A 243 -6.29 16.92 2.85
CA ALA A 243 -5.95 17.45 4.17
C ALA A 243 -6.83 18.64 4.60
N THR A 244 -7.45 19.35 3.66
CA THR A 244 -8.26 20.55 3.93
C THR A 244 -9.76 20.34 3.70
N GLY A 245 -10.19 19.09 3.54
CA GLY A 245 -11.60 18.73 3.33
C GLY A 245 -12.17 19.21 1.99
N VAL A 246 -11.33 19.46 0.98
CA VAL A 246 -11.77 19.73 -0.38
C VAL A 246 -11.94 18.39 -1.09
N THR A 247 -13.19 18.00 -1.35
CA THR A 247 -13.50 16.77 -2.10
C THR A 247 -12.86 16.80 -3.48
N VAL A 248 -12.22 15.70 -3.85
CA VAL A 248 -11.64 15.51 -5.19
C VAL A 248 -12.74 15.00 -6.12
N PRO A 249 -13.07 15.69 -7.23
CA PRO A 249 -14.16 15.26 -8.08
C PRO A 249 -13.87 13.91 -8.76
N PRO A 250 -14.89 13.06 -8.99
CA PRO A 250 -14.72 11.75 -9.63
C PRO A 250 -13.99 11.78 -10.97
N ASP A 251 -14.21 12.81 -11.79
CA ASP A 251 -13.56 12.96 -13.09
C ASP A 251 -12.03 13.07 -12.94
N TYR A 252 -11.54 13.80 -11.94
CA TYR A 252 -10.10 13.89 -11.66
C TYR A 252 -9.51 12.56 -11.18
N LEU A 253 -10.29 11.77 -10.44
CA LEU A 253 -9.90 10.42 -10.05
C LEU A 253 -9.85 9.49 -11.28
N SER A 254 -10.72 9.67 -12.28
CA SER A 254 -10.79 8.79 -13.46
C SER A 254 -9.51 8.82 -14.32
N TYR A 255 -8.79 9.94 -14.35
CA TYR A 255 -7.58 10.12 -15.18
C TYR A 255 -6.25 9.83 -14.47
N VAL A 256 -6.28 9.55 -13.16
CA VAL A 256 -5.08 9.15 -12.41
C VAL A 256 -5.00 7.64 -12.24
N GLY A 257 -3.79 7.14 -12.01
CA GLY A 257 -3.55 5.72 -11.83
C GLY A 257 -4.30 5.13 -10.63
N PRO A 258 -4.49 3.79 -10.60
CA PRO A 258 -5.29 3.14 -9.58
C PRO A 258 -4.75 3.32 -8.14
N GLN A 259 -3.45 3.57 -7.97
CA GLN A 259 -2.81 3.78 -6.67
C GLN A 259 -3.46 4.88 -5.83
N VAL A 260 -4.04 5.90 -6.48
CA VAL A 260 -4.72 7.02 -5.79
C VAL A 260 -5.95 6.54 -5.02
N ARG A 261 -6.57 5.43 -5.42
CA ARG A 261 -7.68 4.81 -4.68
C ARG A 261 -7.21 4.28 -3.33
N GLY A 262 -6.03 3.67 -3.29
CA GLY A 262 -5.39 3.23 -2.04
C GLY A 262 -5.09 4.40 -1.11
N TRP A 263 -4.61 5.51 -1.67
CA TRP A 263 -4.36 6.74 -0.92
C TRP A 263 -5.66 7.28 -0.31
N LEU A 264 -6.67 7.51 -1.15
CA LEU A 264 -7.96 8.07 -0.73
C LEU A 264 -8.67 7.17 0.30
N ALA A 265 -8.67 5.85 0.10
CA ALA A 265 -9.28 4.89 1.02
C ALA A 265 -8.63 4.91 2.42
N THR A 266 -7.36 5.30 2.52
CA THR A 266 -6.59 5.33 3.77
C THR A 266 -6.38 6.75 4.32
N SER A 267 -6.93 7.78 3.69
CA SER A 267 -6.88 9.17 4.15
C SER A 267 -7.85 9.38 5.33
N PRO A 268 -7.40 9.62 6.57
CA PRO A 268 -8.30 9.77 7.72
C PRO A 268 -9.08 11.09 7.71
N SER A 269 -8.57 12.12 7.03
CA SER A 269 -9.24 13.43 6.91
C SER A 269 -10.42 13.44 5.92
N VAL A 270 -10.57 12.37 5.12
CA VAL A 270 -11.64 12.24 4.13
C VAL A 270 -12.81 11.49 4.76
N PRO A 271 -14.06 11.98 4.66
CA PRO A 271 -15.23 11.34 5.22
C PRO A 271 -15.38 9.88 4.79
N ALA A 272 -15.88 9.01 5.69
CA ALA A 272 -16.08 7.59 5.40
C ALA A 272 -16.99 7.37 4.18
N THR A 273 -18.03 8.20 4.01
CA THR A 273 -18.95 8.18 2.87
C THR A 273 -18.25 8.43 1.53
N GLU A 274 -17.23 9.29 1.48
CA GLU A 274 -16.42 9.54 0.27
C GLU A 274 -15.45 8.37 0.02
N ARG A 275 -14.78 7.89 1.08
CA ARG A 275 -13.84 6.74 0.98
C ARG A 275 -14.52 5.45 0.55
N ALA A 276 -15.81 5.30 0.85
CA ALA A 276 -16.59 4.12 0.48
C ALA A 276 -16.65 3.89 -1.04
N GLY A 277 -16.49 4.95 -1.85
CA GLY A 277 -16.44 4.85 -3.31
C GLY A 277 -15.18 4.15 -3.85
N VAL A 278 -14.13 4.02 -3.04
CA VAL A 278 -12.84 3.43 -3.45
C VAL A 278 -12.36 2.28 -2.55
N ALA A 279 -13.10 1.95 -1.48
CA ALA A 279 -12.67 0.97 -0.48
C ALA A 279 -12.45 -0.44 -1.07
N ASP A 280 -13.40 -0.91 -1.90
CA ASP A 280 -13.30 -2.22 -2.58
C ASP A 280 -12.10 -2.29 -3.55
N GLN A 281 -11.81 -1.17 -4.23
CA GLN A 281 -10.67 -1.05 -5.13
C GLN A 281 -9.36 -1.08 -4.35
N ALA A 282 -9.28 -0.35 -3.23
CA ALA A 282 -8.12 -0.38 -2.34
C ALA A 282 -7.89 -1.77 -1.71
N ALA A 283 -8.95 -2.50 -1.35
CA ALA A 283 -8.85 -3.87 -0.89
C ALA A 283 -8.31 -4.81 -1.97
N THR A 284 -8.77 -4.63 -3.21
CA THR A 284 -8.30 -5.39 -4.39
C THR A 284 -6.82 -5.13 -4.68
N LEU A 285 -6.34 -3.89 -4.49
CA LEU A 285 -4.93 -3.54 -4.58
C LEU A 285 -4.05 -4.17 -3.48
N GLY A 286 -4.65 -4.65 -2.39
CA GLY A 286 -3.93 -5.19 -1.23
C GLY A 286 -3.67 -4.18 -0.12
N VAL A 287 -4.19 -2.96 -0.25
CA VAL A 287 -4.04 -1.85 0.72
C VAL A 287 -4.92 -2.08 1.94
N LEU A 288 -6.19 -2.44 1.72
CA LEU A 288 -7.11 -2.79 2.81
C LEU A 288 -7.13 -4.31 3.04
N SER A 289 -6.96 -4.71 4.30
CA SER A 289 -7.15 -6.10 4.72
C SER A 289 -8.64 -6.43 4.80
N ASN A 290 -9.00 -7.72 4.83
CA ASN A 290 -10.39 -8.12 5.09
C ASN A 290 -10.90 -7.54 6.43
N ALA A 291 -10.06 -7.50 7.48
CA ALA A 291 -10.48 -6.92 8.77
C ALA A 291 -10.78 -5.42 8.62
N ALA A 292 -9.86 -4.65 8.03
CA ALA A 292 -10.04 -3.22 7.85
C ALA A 292 -11.26 -2.89 6.97
N LEU A 293 -11.54 -3.70 5.94
CA LEU A 293 -12.69 -3.51 5.07
C LEU A 293 -14.02 -3.83 5.79
N VAL A 294 -14.04 -4.88 6.62
CA VAL A 294 -15.19 -5.21 7.47
C VAL A 294 -15.44 -4.08 8.47
N ASP A 295 -14.41 -3.66 9.22
CA ASP A 295 -14.51 -2.57 10.21
C ASP A 295 -15.00 -1.27 9.56
N PHE A 296 -14.48 -0.97 8.36
CA PHE A 296 -14.90 0.20 7.59
C PHE A 296 -16.39 0.18 7.24
N TYR A 297 -16.89 -0.91 6.64
CA TYR A 297 -18.31 -0.99 6.27
C TYR A 297 -19.24 -1.17 7.48
N SER A 298 -18.78 -1.80 8.55
CA SER A 298 -19.51 -1.85 9.82
C SER A 298 -19.67 -0.46 10.43
N GLY A 299 -18.60 0.34 10.48
CA GLY A 299 -18.68 1.73 10.95
C GLY A 299 -19.52 2.62 10.05
N LEU A 300 -19.42 2.45 8.72
CA LEU A 300 -20.22 3.21 7.75
C LEU A 300 -21.72 2.92 7.87
N ALA A 301 -22.10 1.73 8.34
CA ALA A 301 -23.49 1.35 8.55
C ALA A 301 -24.18 2.17 9.65
N ASP A 302 -23.40 2.69 10.59
CA ASP A 302 -23.84 3.46 11.75
C ASP A 302 -23.62 4.98 11.53
N ASP A 303 -23.16 5.39 10.34
CA ASP A 303 -22.94 6.79 9.97
C ASP A 303 -24.24 7.41 9.43
N ASP A 304 -24.78 8.42 10.12
CA ASP A 304 -26.01 9.13 9.73
C ASP A 304 -25.91 9.84 8.38
N GLN A 305 -24.69 10.10 7.88
CA GLN A 305 -24.46 10.72 6.57
C GLN A 305 -24.37 9.68 5.44
N ALA A 306 -24.36 8.38 5.75
CA ALA A 306 -24.33 7.33 4.75
C ALA A 306 -25.62 7.30 3.92
N SER A 307 -25.45 7.12 2.60
CA SER A 307 -26.59 6.87 1.72
C SER A 307 -27.24 5.52 2.06
N ARG A 308 -28.53 5.34 1.69
CA ARG A 308 -29.23 4.06 1.88
C ARG A 308 -28.47 2.87 1.29
N ALA A 309 -27.83 3.04 0.14
CA ALA A 309 -27.03 1.99 -0.49
C ALA A 309 -25.77 1.64 0.33
N GLN A 310 -25.11 2.65 0.93
CA GLN A 310 -23.96 2.43 1.80
C GLN A 310 -24.35 1.74 3.11
N SER A 311 -25.43 2.18 3.75
CA SER A 311 -25.94 1.52 4.95
C SER A 311 -26.40 0.08 4.67
N ALA A 312 -26.97 -0.20 3.49
CA ALA A 312 -27.37 -1.54 3.09
C ALA A 312 -26.20 -2.52 3.04
N ILE A 313 -25.03 -2.11 2.51
CA ILE A 313 -23.82 -2.94 2.52
C ILE A 313 -23.46 -3.37 3.94
N GLY A 314 -23.48 -2.43 4.89
CA GLY A 314 -23.21 -2.72 6.29
C GLY A 314 -24.26 -3.64 6.93
N ASN A 315 -25.54 -3.43 6.63
CA ASN A 315 -26.63 -4.29 7.11
C ASN A 315 -26.49 -5.73 6.58
N ASP A 316 -26.23 -5.89 5.29
CA ASP A 316 -26.02 -7.19 4.66
C ASP A 316 -24.75 -7.86 5.20
N LEU A 317 -23.71 -7.08 5.49
CA LEU A 317 -22.53 -7.59 6.17
C LEU A 317 -22.87 -8.14 7.57
N ARG A 318 -23.65 -7.41 8.37
CA ARG A 318 -24.10 -7.92 9.69
C ARG A 318 -24.89 -9.23 9.52
N ASN A 319 -25.78 -9.31 8.53
CA ASN A 319 -26.55 -10.53 8.24
C ASN A 319 -25.63 -11.70 7.81
N ALA A 320 -24.64 -11.45 6.95
CA ALA A 320 -23.70 -12.47 6.50
C ALA A 320 -22.90 -13.08 7.66
N TYR A 321 -22.56 -12.29 8.68
CA TYR A 321 -21.78 -12.76 9.83
C TYR A 321 -22.62 -13.33 10.98
N ALA A 322 -23.83 -12.81 11.21
CA ALA A 322 -24.55 -13.00 12.47
C ALA A 322 -26.00 -13.47 12.34
N ALA A 323 -26.56 -13.62 11.13
CA ALA A 323 -27.91 -14.17 10.99
C ALA A 323 -27.98 -15.60 11.52
N GLY A 324 -29.06 -15.93 12.24
CA GLY A 324 -29.26 -17.23 12.88
C GLY A 324 -29.48 -18.37 11.89
N ASP A 325 -29.99 -18.07 10.68
CA ASP A 325 -30.20 -19.03 9.60
C ASP A 325 -29.05 -19.00 8.59
N GLU A 326 -28.56 -20.18 8.21
CA GLU A 326 -27.51 -20.38 7.20
C GLU A 326 -27.92 -19.86 5.83
N ARG A 327 -29.19 -20.08 5.44
CA ARG A 327 -29.69 -19.59 4.16
C ARG A 327 -29.73 -18.06 4.13
N GLN A 328 -30.06 -17.43 5.24
CA GLN A 328 -30.03 -15.98 5.37
C GLN A 328 -28.59 -15.43 5.29
N ARG A 329 -27.63 -16.09 5.96
CA ARG A 329 -26.19 -15.73 5.87
C ARG A 329 -25.68 -15.81 4.43
N LEU A 330 -26.00 -16.90 3.72
CA LEU A 330 -25.62 -17.08 2.32
C LEU A 330 -26.31 -16.04 1.43
N SER A 331 -27.62 -15.82 1.58
CA SER A 331 -28.36 -14.82 0.82
C SER A 331 -27.78 -13.43 0.98
N ALA A 332 -27.35 -13.04 2.18
CA ALA A 332 -26.72 -11.75 2.43
C ALA A 332 -25.36 -11.62 1.72
N MET A 333 -24.56 -12.70 1.67
CA MET A 333 -23.32 -12.70 0.88
C MET A 333 -23.59 -12.60 -0.61
N LEU A 334 -24.60 -13.30 -1.13
CA LEU A 334 -25.00 -13.20 -2.53
C LEU A 334 -25.45 -11.77 -2.88
N SER A 335 -26.21 -11.10 -2.01
CA SER A 335 -26.57 -9.69 -2.18
C SER A 335 -25.34 -8.77 -2.23
N LEU A 336 -24.35 -9.00 -1.37
CA LEU A 336 -23.10 -8.23 -1.35
C LEU A 336 -22.25 -8.46 -2.62
N TRP A 337 -22.27 -9.66 -3.17
CA TRP A 337 -21.56 -10.00 -4.41
C TRP A 337 -22.25 -9.45 -5.65
N GLY A 338 -23.58 -9.35 -5.62
CA GLY A 338 -24.40 -8.93 -6.74
C GLY A 338 -24.36 -9.91 -7.92
N ASP A 339 -24.88 -9.44 -9.05
CA ASP A 339 -25.03 -10.21 -10.29
C ASP A 339 -23.89 -10.01 -11.28
N ASP A 340 -22.96 -9.09 -10.98
CA ASP A 340 -21.78 -8.82 -11.79
C ASP A 340 -20.95 -10.09 -12.02
N THR A 341 -20.59 -10.33 -13.28
CA THR A 341 -19.77 -11.48 -13.69
C THR A 341 -18.53 -11.01 -14.47
N PRO A 342 -17.32 -11.17 -13.91
CA PRO A 342 -17.01 -11.79 -12.62
C PRO A 342 -17.42 -10.89 -11.43
N THR A 343 -17.67 -11.52 -10.28
CA THR A 343 -17.97 -10.82 -9.03
C THR A 343 -16.85 -9.84 -8.67
N PRO A 344 -17.15 -8.60 -8.25
CA PRO A 344 -16.14 -7.64 -7.84
C PRO A 344 -15.25 -8.21 -6.72
N TYR A 345 -13.94 -8.27 -6.95
CA TYR A 345 -13.03 -8.96 -6.03
C TYR A 345 -13.02 -8.36 -4.62
N GLY A 346 -13.23 -7.03 -4.49
CA GLY A 346 -13.42 -6.36 -3.20
C GLY A 346 -14.58 -6.93 -2.36
N ARG A 347 -15.66 -7.37 -3.01
CA ARG A 347 -16.81 -8.00 -2.33
C ARG A 347 -16.50 -9.42 -1.86
N LEU A 348 -15.73 -10.19 -2.65
CA LEU A 348 -15.20 -11.49 -2.21
C LEU A 348 -14.26 -11.33 -1.01
N ILE A 349 -13.43 -10.28 -1.01
CA ILE A 349 -12.57 -9.93 0.13
C ILE A 349 -13.41 -9.59 1.35
N LEU A 350 -14.43 -8.75 1.22
CA LEU A 350 -15.29 -8.31 2.33
C LEU A 350 -15.95 -9.50 3.06
N THR A 351 -16.43 -10.49 2.32
CA THR A 351 -17.19 -11.63 2.87
C THR A 351 -16.33 -12.82 3.30
N ALA A 352 -15.00 -12.77 3.13
CA ALA A 352 -14.12 -13.93 3.29
C ALA A 352 -14.30 -14.71 4.61
N ARG A 353 -14.35 -13.99 5.75
CA ARG A 353 -14.54 -14.63 7.06
C ARG A 353 -15.98 -15.02 7.35
N ALA A 354 -16.98 -14.39 6.71
CA ALA A 354 -18.36 -14.86 6.75
C ALA A 354 -18.51 -16.19 5.99
N ALA A 355 -17.92 -16.28 4.80
CA ALA A 355 -17.89 -17.51 4.01
C ALA A 355 -17.25 -18.67 4.79
N ALA A 356 -16.13 -18.42 5.49
CA ALA A 356 -15.48 -19.43 6.33
C ALA A 356 -16.30 -19.90 7.55
N ARG A 357 -17.37 -19.20 7.93
CA ARG A 357 -18.28 -19.57 9.02
C ARG A 357 -19.51 -20.34 8.55
N LEU A 358 -19.76 -20.41 7.24
CA LEU A 358 -20.81 -21.27 6.72
C LEU A 358 -20.41 -22.74 6.89
N PRO A 359 -21.35 -23.61 7.31
CA PRO A 359 -21.15 -25.03 7.13
C PRO A 359 -21.14 -25.37 5.64
N VAL A 360 -20.49 -26.48 5.31
CA VAL A 360 -20.44 -26.97 3.94
C VAL A 360 -21.83 -27.47 3.57
N THR A 361 -22.47 -26.84 2.59
CA THR A 361 -23.77 -27.29 2.06
C THR A 361 -23.54 -28.29 0.93
N SER A 362 -24.42 -29.28 0.81
CA SER A 362 -24.24 -30.41 -0.11
C SER A 362 -24.53 -30.08 -1.58
N ASP A 363 -25.23 -28.99 -1.89
CA ASP A 363 -25.58 -28.63 -3.26
C ASP A 363 -24.41 -27.99 -4.03
N GLY A 364 -23.36 -27.52 -3.34
CA GLY A 364 -22.11 -27.05 -3.94
C GLY A 364 -22.24 -25.87 -4.91
N ARG A 365 -23.44 -25.30 -5.07
CA ARG A 365 -23.78 -24.38 -6.16
C ARG A 365 -22.96 -23.08 -6.12
N GLU A 366 -22.70 -22.57 -4.92
CA GLU A 366 -21.92 -21.34 -4.70
C GLU A 366 -20.46 -21.63 -4.31
N ALA A 367 -20.00 -22.89 -4.44
CA ALA A 367 -18.68 -23.30 -3.98
C ALA A 367 -17.56 -22.45 -4.61
N ASP A 368 -17.64 -22.11 -5.89
CA ASP A 368 -16.62 -21.33 -6.60
C ASP A 368 -16.44 -19.93 -5.95
N ARG A 369 -17.55 -19.21 -5.69
CA ARG A 369 -17.51 -17.89 -5.06
C ARG A 369 -17.12 -17.97 -3.58
N LEU A 370 -17.61 -18.97 -2.85
CA LEU A 370 -17.28 -19.18 -1.44
C LEU A 370 -15.80 -19.51 -1.24
N VAL A 371 -15.24 -20.39 -2.06
CA VAL A 371 -13.81 -20.74 -2.07
C VAL A 371 -12.97 -19.51 -2.45
N ALA A 372 -13.31 -18.81 -3.52
CA ALA A 372 -12.60 -17.58 -3.91
C ALA A 372 -12.63 -16.52 -2.80
N SER A 373 -13.78 -16.34 -2.15
CA SER A 373 -13.95 -15.42 -1.01
C SER A 373 -13.04 -15.81 0.15
N MET A 374 -13.05 -17.06 0.61
CA MET A 374 -12.17 -17.53 1.69
C MET A 374 -10.68 -17.34 1.36
N LEU A 375 -10.27 -17.72 0.15
CA LEU A 375 -8.88 -17.63 -0.30
C LEU A 375 -8.40 -16.19 -0.49
N SER A 376 -9.30 -15.24 -0.77
CA SER A 376 -8.95 -13.82 -0.83
C SER A 376 -8.46 -13.25 0.53
N ALA A 377 -8.76 -13.92 1.65
CA ALA A 377 -8.25 -13.58 2.98
C ALA A 377 -7.28 -14.62 3.57
N GLY A 378 -6.81 -15.58 2.76
CA GLY A 378 -5.82 -16.57 3.18
C GLY A 378 -6.41 -17.69 4.03
N LEU A 379 -7.73 -17.92 3.97
CA LEU A 379 -8.42 -18.94 4.75
C LEU A 379 -8.39 -20.29 4.02
N ASP A 380 -7.20 -20.76 3.68
CA ASP A 380 -6.94 -21.94 2.85
C ASP A 380 -7.46 -23.25 3.47
N ARG A 381 -7.27 -23.46 4.77
CA ARG A 381 -7.87 -24.59 5.49
C ARG A 381 -9.39 -24.54 5.52
N SER A 382 -9.98 -23.35 5.62
CA SER A 382 -11.44 -23.21 5.58
C SER A 382 -11.99 -23.54 4.19
N ALA A 383 -11.29 -23.12 3.14
CA ALA A 383 -11.60 -23.45 1.76
C ALA A 383 -11.46 -24.97 1.49
N ALA A 384 -10.41 -25.60 2.03
CA ALA A 384 -10.18 -27.04 1.88
C ALA A 384 -11.33 -27.92 2.38
N ARG A 385 -12.12 -27.46 3.36
CA ARG A 385 -13.32 -28.18 3.84
C ARG A 385 -14.40 -28.35 2.76
N TRP A 386 -14.39 -27.51 1.72
CA TRP A 386 -15.35 -27.57 0.62
C TRP A 386 -14.96 -28.58 -0.46
N ARG A 387 -13.86 -29.34 -0.29
CA ARG A 387 -13.32 -30.27 -1.28
C ARG A 387 -14.37 -31.26 -1.80
N ASP A 388 -15.19 -31.82 -0.92
CA ASP A 388 -16.19 -32.84 -1.28
C ASP A 388 -17.48 -32.24 -1.85
N ALA A 389 -17.75 -30.96 -1.58
CA ALA A 389 -18.89 -30.22 -2.13
C ALA A 389 -18.57 -29.54 -3.46
N ALA A 390 -17.29 -29.26 -3.73
CA ALA A 390 -16.84 -28.67 -4.97
C ALA A 390 -17.03 -29.67 -6.12
N LYS A 391 -17.69 -29.24 -7.19
CA LYS A 391 -17.81 -30.04 -8.40
C LYS A 391 -16.42 -30.34 -8.95
N GLN A 392 -16.15 -31.60 -9.22
CA GLN A 392 -14.90 -32.03 -9.85
C GLN A 392 -14.65 -31.22 -11.13
N ASN A 393 -13.41 -30.75 -11.31
CA ASN A 393 -12.98 -29.93 -12.44
C ASN A 393 -13.62 -28.52 -12.52
N SER A 394 -14.23 -28.00 -11.45
CA SER A 394 -14.67 -26.60 -11.34
C SER A 394 -13.57 -25.66 -10.82
N ASP A 395 -13.85 -24.36 -10.79
CA ASP A 395 -12.94 -23.35 -10.24
C ASP A 395 -12.70 -23.56 -8.73
N ALA A 396 -13.73 -23.90 -7.95
CA ALA A 396 -13.59 -24.28 -6.53
C ALA A 396 -12.63 -25.45 -6.37
N TRP A 397 -12.80 -26.50 -7.17
CA TRP A 397 -11.91 -27.66 -7.13
C TRP A 397 -10.47 -27.24 -7.46
N ALA A 398 -10.24 -26.50 -8.55
CA ALA A 398 -8.91 -26.08 -8.96
C ALA A 398 -8.24 -25.19 -7.90
N MET A 399 -8.98 -24.22 -7.35
CA MET A 399 -8.51 -23.35 -6.27
C MET A 399 -8.16 -24.13 -5.00
N ILE A 400 -8.99 -25.09 -4.57
CA ILE A 400 -8.69 -25.95 -3.40
C ILE A 400 -7.44 -26.78 -3.67
N VAL A 401 -7.34 -27.39 -4.86
CA VAL A 401 -6.20 -28.21 -5.25
C VAL A 401 -4.89 -27.41 -5.32
N LEU A 402 -4.92 -26.09 -5.52
CA LEU A 402 -3.74 -25.23 -5.43
C LEU A 402 -3.47 -24.74 -4.00
N SER A 403 -4.51 -24.36 -3.27
CA SER A 403 -4.39 -23.63 -2.00
C SER A 403 -4.19 -24.50 -0.77
N ASP A 404 -4.68 -25.74 -0.81
CA ASP A 404 -4.74 -26.60 0.38
C ASP A 404 -3.33 -26.89 0.95
N PRO A 405 -3.03 -26.48 2.19
CA PRO A 405 -1.73 -26.68 2.82
C PRO A 405 -1.46 -28.14 3.20
N ASP A 406 -2.50 -28.94 3.43
CA ASP A 406 -2.41 -30.30 3.95
C ASP A 406 -2.53 -31.34 2.81
N ARG A 407 -2.64 -30.87 1.56
CA ARG A 407 -2.71 -31.75 0.38
C ARG A 407 -1.44 -32.59 0.27
N GLN A 408 -1.66 -33.91 0.18
CA GLN A 408 -0.63 -34.89 -0.12
C GLN A 408 -0.78 -35.40 -1.56
N GLY A 409 0.35 -35.74 -2.17
CA GLY A 409 0.40 -36.40 -3.47
C GLY A 409 0.33 -35.48 -4.69
N GLN A 410 0.74 -36.06 -5.81
CA GLN A 410 0.75 -35.41 -7.12
C GLN A 410 -0.54 -35.71 -7.89
N LEU A 411 -0.92 -34.80 -8.79
CA LEU A 411 -1.95 -35.04 -9.79
C LEU A 411 -1.30 -35.57 -11.07
N ALA A 412 -2.08 -36.35 -11.83
CA ALA A 412 -1.74 -36.67 -13.21
C ALA A 412 -2.12 -35.50 -14.13
N TYR A 413 -1.39 -35.33 -15.23
CA TYR A 413 -1.72 -34.30 -16.23
C TYR A 413 -3.15 -34.43 -16.76
N ASP A 414 -3.70 -35.65 -16.86
CA ASP A 414 -5.05 -35.87 -17.37
C ASP A 414 -6.12 -35.21 -16.48
N GLN A 415 -5.84 -35.00 -15.19
CA GLN A 415 -6.72 -34.23 -14.30
C GLN A 415 -6.66 -32.73 -14.61
N VAL A 416 -5.51 -32.23 -15.06
CA VAL A 416 -5.31 -30.84 -15.52
C VAL A 416 -6.02 -30.63 -16.86
N SER A 417 -5.91 -31.58 -17.80
CA SER A 417 -6.58 -31.48 -19.10
C SER A 417 -8.11 -31.53 -18.98
N ASN A 418 -8.63 -32.22 -17.96
CA ASN A 418 -10.05 -32.32 -17.69
C ASN A 418 -10.63 -31.11 -16.94
N TYR A 419 -9.80 -30.15 -16.53
CA TYR A 419 -10.25 -28.92 -15.90
C TYR A 419 -11.14 -28.11 -16.85
N SER A 420 -12.39 -27.85 -16.45
CA SER A 420 -13.41 -27.23 -17.29
C SER A 420 -13.32 -25.70 -17.26
N ALA A 421 -12.29 -25.16 -17.90
CA ALA A 421 -12.03 -23.73 -17.96
C ALA A 421 -11.59 -23.26 -19.35
N ASP A 422 -11.50 -21.94 -19.56
CA ASP A 422 -10.87 -21.41 -20.76
C ASP A 422 -9.36 -21.76 -20.82
N ALA A 423 -8.77 -21.62 -22.01
CA ALA A 423 -7.40 -22.03 -22.27
C ALA A 423 -6.37 -21.29 -21.38
N LEU A 424 -6.59 -20.02 -21.05
CA LEU A 424 -5.65 -19.28 -20.21
C LEU A 424 -5.75 -19.76 -18.77
N LYS A 425 -6.96 -19.88 -18.23
CA LYS A 425 -7.19 -20.37 -16.86
C LYS A 425 -6.67 -21.81 -16.69
N GLN A 426 -6.81 -22.66 -17.70
CA GLN A 426 -6.21 -24.00 -17.69
C GLN A 426 -4.67 -23.97 -17.67
N ARG A 427 -4.05 -23.10 -18.48
CA ARG A 427 -2.58 -22.88 -18.45
C ARG A 427 -2.09 -22.34 -17.11
N MET A 428 -2.85 -21.43 -16.48
CA MET A 428 -2.56 -20.91 -15.15
C MET A 428 -2.65 -21.99 -14.08
N PHE A 429 -3.68 -22.84 -14.16
CA PHE A 429 -3.82 -23.99 -13.27
C PHE A 429 -2.65 -24.95 -13.39
N PHE A 430 -2.27 -25.33 -14.61
CA PHE A 430 -1.07 -26.12 -14.87
C PHE A 430 0.18 -25.48 -14.28
N ALA A 431 0.43 -24.21 -14.58
CA ALA A 431 1.61 -23.48 -14.10
C ALA A 431 1.69 -23.42 -12.58
N GLY A 432 0.56 -23.16 -11.91
CA GLY A 432 0.46 -23.17 -10.45
C GLY A 432 0.76 -24.53 -9.85
N LEU A 433 0.19 -25.62 -10.41
CA LEU A 433 0.46 -26.98 -9.92
C LEU A 433 1.92 -27.39 -10.11
N ALA A 434 2.48 -27.11 -11.29
CA ALA A 434 3.88 -27.38 -11.60
C ALA A 434 4.81 -26.62 -10.63
N GLY A 435 4.54 -25.33 -10.42
CA GLY A 435 5.34 -24.48 -9.53
C GLY A 435 5.21 -24.87 -8.06
N LEU A 436 4.09 -25.46 -7.65
CA LEU A 436 3.87 -26.00 -6.30
C LEU A 436 4.38 -27.45 -6.14
N GLU A 437 5.01 -28.05 -7.16
CA GLU A 437 5.43 -29.46 -7.16
C GLU A 437 4.27 -30.47 -6.95
N ARG A 438 3.06 -30.07 -7.36
CA ARG A 438 1.85 -30.91 -7.30
C ARG A 438 1.67 -31.79 -8.54
N LEU A 439 2.66 -31.80 -9.45
CA LEU A 439 2.76 -32.67 -10.62
C LEU A 439 4.10 -33.38 -10.62
N SER A 440 4.15 -34.59 -11.20
CA SER A 440 5.41 -35.28 -11.45
C SER A 440 6.22 -34.55 -12.54
N ARG A 441 7.54 -34.76 -12.61
CA ARG A 441 8.37 -34.19 -13.69
C ARG A 441 7.85 -34.60 -15.08
N THR A 442 7.45 -35.85 -15.23
CA THR A 442 6.87 -36.39 -16.47
C THR A 442 5.56 -35.68 -16.84
N ASP A 443 4.69 -35.42 -15.86
CA ASP A 443 3.43 -34.68 -16.08
C ASP A 443 3.68 -33.20 -16.40
N ILE A 444 4.71 -32.59 -15.82
CA ILE A 444 5.13 -31.22 -16.16
C ILE A 444 5.59 -31.15 -17.60
N GLU A 445 6.44 -32.07 -18.06
CA GLU A 445 6.90 -32.12 -19.46
C GLU A 445 5.72 -32.32 -20.43
N LYS A 446 4.85 -33.30 -20.16
CA LYS A 446 3.65 -33.58 -20.95
C LYS A 446 2.73 -32.36 -21.03
N GLY A 447 2.47 -31.70 -19.90
CA GLY A 447 1.57 -30.55 -19.85
C GLY A 447 2.17 -29.29 -20.46
N ALA A 448 3.48 -29.07 -20.32
CA ALA A 448 4.19 -27.96 -20.93
C ALA A 448 4.11 -28.02 -22.46
N GLU A 449 4.29 -29.21 -23.04
CA GLU A 449 4.14 -29.43 -24.48
C GLU A 449 2.69 -29.24 -24.92
N ALA A 450 1.74 -29.92 -24.27
CA ALA A 450 0.34 -29.91 -24.68
C ALA A 450 -0.33 -28.54 -24.55
N LEU A 451 0.06 -27.73 -23.55
CA LEU A 451 -0.52 -26.41 -23.30
C LEU A 451 0.31 -25.26 -23.91
N ASP A 452 1.45 -25.54 -24.55
CA ASP A 452 2.44 -24.56 -25.03
C ASP A 452 2.91 -23.60 -23.92
N VAL A 453 3.26 -24.16 -22.75
CA VAL A 453 3.80 -23.39 -21.61
C VAL A 453 5.30 -23.66 -21.51
N ARG A 454 6.11 -22.63 -21.81
CA ARG A 454 7.57 -22.74 -21.89
C ARG A 454 8.24 -22.73 -20.50
N VAL A 455 7.97 -23.74 -19.67
CA VAL A 455 8.47 -23.87 -18.29
C VAL A 455 10.01 -23.88 -18.20
N GLY A 456 10.70 -24.37 -19.23
CA GLY A 456 12.17 -24.42 -19.31
C GLY A 456 12.82 -23.15 -19.90
N GLN A 457 12.06 -22.10 -20.19
CA GLN A 457 12.61 -20.91 -20.84
C GLN A 457 13.64 -20.20 -19.94
N ARG A 458 14.85 -20.00 -20.48
CA ARG A 458 15.90 -19.20 -19.86
C ARG A 458 15.99 -17.82 -20.50
N ASN A 459 16.07 -16.79 -19.67
CA ASN A 459 16.35 -15.41 -20.04
C ASN A 459 16.94 -14.68 -18.83
N ALA A 460 17.34 -13.42 -19.00
CA ALA A 460 17.97 -12.64 -17.94
C ALA A 460 17.11 -12.52 -16.65
N TRP A 461 15.78 -12.56 -16.76
CA TRP A 461 14.89 -12.54 -15.59
C TRP A 461 14.84 -13.89 -14.88
N THR A 462 14.69 -15.02 -15.59
CA THR A 462 14.70 -16.34 -14.94
C THR A 462 16.07 -16.67 -14.34
N GLU A 463 17.16 -16.25 -14.98
CA GLU A 463 18.52 -16.39 -14.44
C GLU A 463 18.72 -15.55 -13.17
N ALA A 464 18.26 -14.30 -13.16
CA ALA A 464 18.32 -13.45 -11.97
C ALA A 464 17.48 -14.02 -10.81
N LEU A 465 16.31 -14.58 -11.11
CA LEU A 465 15.44 -15.21 -10.12
C LEU A 465 16.09 -16.46 -9.53
N ASP A 466 16.65 -17.33 -10.38
CA ASP A 466 17.36 -18.54 -9.96
C ASP A 466 18.57 -18.22 -9.07
N GLN A 467 19.32 -17.18 -9.44
CA GLN A 467 20.45 -16.72 -8.63
C GLN A 467 19.98 -16.21 -7.26
N ALA A 468 18.92 -15.41 -7.22
CA ALA A 468 18.36 -14.90 -5.96
C ALA A 468 17.87 -16.02 -5.04
N VAL A 469 17.26 -17.08 -5.61
CA VAL A 469 16.85 -18.28 -4.87
C VAL A 469 18.08 -19.03 -4.34
N ALA A 470 19.08 -19.29 -5.19
CA ALA A 470 20.29 -20.01 -4.81
C ALA A 470 21.07 -19.31 -3.69
N ASP A 471 21.06 -17.97 -3.68
CA ASP A 471 21.72 -17.15 -2.67
C ASP A 471 20.86 -16.92 -1.40
N GLY A 472 19.63 -17.43 -1.35
CA GLY A 472 18.71 -17.21 -0.23
C GLY A 472 18.28 -15.75 -0.04
N GLN A 473 18.30 -14.95 -1.11
CA GLN A 473 17.97 -13.52 -1.07
C GLN A 473 16.46 -13.32 -1.18
N THR A 474 15.71 -13.62 -0.12
CA THR A 474 14.23 -13.60 -0.11
C THR A 474 13.65 -12.27 -0.61
N GLY A 475 14.22 -11.13 -0.23
CA GLY A 475 13.78 -9.81 -0.67
C GLY A 475 13.97 -9.60 -2.18
N MET A 476 15.06 -10.13 -2.75
CA MET A 476 15.29 -10.11 -4.20
C MET A 476 14.33 -11.02 -4.94
N VAL A 477 14.03 -12.21 -4.39
CA VAL A 477 13.01 -13.11 -4.94
C VAL A 477 11.66 -12.41 -4.99
N VAL A 478 11.24 -11.75 -3.89
CA VAL A 478 9.97 -10.99 -3.86
C VAL A 478 9.93 -9.89 -4.94
N LEU A 479 11.02 -9.11 -5.08
CA LEU A 479 11.10 -8.07 -6.12
C LEU A 479 11.03 -8.66 -7.53
N LEU A 480 11.77 -9.73 -7.80
CA LEU A 480 11.82 -10.36 -9.12
C LEU A 480 10.51 -11.05 -9.48
N CYS A 481 9.81 -11.64 -8.51
CA CYS A 481 8.47 -12.17 -8.69
C CYS A 481 7.49 -11.06 -9.11
N ALA A 482 7.53 -9.92 -8.40
CA ALA A 482 6.72 -8.76 -8.77
C ALA A 482 7.08 -8.19 -10.16
N VAL A 483 8.37 -8.18 -10.53
CA VAL A 483 8.83 -7.81 -11.88
C VAL A 483 8.25 -8.74 -12.96
N GLY A 484 8.13 -10.03 -12.68
CA GLY A 484 7.54 -11.03 -13.58
C GLY A 484 6.03 -10.88 -13.82
N MET A 485 5.34 -10.04 -13.03
CA MET A 485 3.88 -9.86 -13.08
C MET A 485 3.46 -8.42 -13.44
N GLN A 486 4.32 -7.63 -14.07
CA GLN A 486 4.04 -6.22 -14.39
C GLN A 486 3.02 -6.05 -15.53
N THR A 487 1.76 -6.40 -15.25
CA THR A 487 0.63 -6.30 -16.20
C THR A 487 -0.57 -5.66 -15.52
N GLY A 488 -1.48 -5.09 -16.30
CA GLY A 488 -2.67 -4.41 -15.75
C GLY A 488 -3.68 -5.35 -15.09
N ASP A 489 -3.73 -6.60 -15.55
CA ASP A 489 -4.59 -7.66 -15.02
C ASP A 489 -3.92 -9.04 -15.17
N TRP A 490 -4.60 -10.09 -14.68
CA TRP A 490 -4.13 -11.48 -14.76
C TRP A 490 -4.04 -12.02 -16.19
N ARG A 491 -4.78 -11.44 -17.15
CA ARG A 491 -4.75 -11.89 -18.56
C ARG A 491 -3.43 -11.59 -19.23
N GLY A 492 -2.74 -10.55 -18.77
CA GLY A 492 -1.40 -10.23 -19.22
C GLY A 492 -0.29 -11.13 -18.65
N VAL A 493 -0.51 -11.79 -17.51
CA VAL A 493 0.53 -12.58 -16.85
C VAL A 493 0.84 -13.84 -17.68
N PRO A 494 2.08 -14.08 -18.10
CA PRO A 494 2.41 -15.31 -18.83
C PRO A 494 2.35 -16.53 -17.89
N PRO A 495 1.73 -17.66 -18.29
CA PRO A 495 1.68 -18.86 -17.46
C PRO A 495 3.08 -19.38 -17.06
N GLN A 496 4.06 -19.29 -17.96
CA GLN A 496 5.45 -19.64 -17.62
C GLN A 496 6.04 -18.72 -16.55
N ALA A 497 5.65 -17.46 -16.48
CA ALA A 497 6.08 -16.57 -15.41
C ALA A 497 5.44 -16.96 -14.07
N LEU A 498 4.13 -17.29 -14.07
CA LEU A 498 3.46 -17.80 -12.87
C LEU A 498 4.15 -19.06 -12.32
N TYR A 499 4.50 -20.02 -13.19
CA TYR A 499 5.24 -21.22 -12.80
C TYR A 499 6.52 -20.87 -12.03
N ARG A 500 7.38 -20.01 -12.62
CA ARG A 500 8.67 -19.62 -12.02
C ARG A 500 8.51 -18.83 -10.72
N ILE A 501 7.48 -17.99 -10.63
CA ILE A 501 7.18 -17.21 -9.44
C ILE A 501 6.79 -18.12 -8.28
N VAL A 502 5.87 -19.04 -8.52
CA VAL A 502 5.39 -19.98 -7.50
C VAL A 502 6.52 -20.89 -7.04
N GLU A 503 7.32 -21.41 -7.97
CA GLU A 503 8.50 -22.22 -7.68
C GLU A 503 9.53 -21.47 -6.81
N ALA A 504 9.89 -20.25 -7.20
CA ALA A 504 10.88 -19.44 -6.49
C ALA A 504 10.42 -19.05 -5.08
N LEU A 505 9.15 -18.65 -4.92
CA LEU A 505 8.59 -18.30 -3.61
C LEU A 505 8.59 -19.50 -2.66
N ARG A 506 8.16 -20.68 -3.14
CA ARG A 506 8.23 -21.91 -2.35
C ARG A 506 9.66 -22.24 -1.96
N ALA A 507 10.62 -22.11 -2.88
CA ALA A 507 12.02 -22.43 -2.63
C ALA A 507 12.65 -21.58 -1.51
N VAL A 508 12.19 -20.34 -1.30
CA VAL A 508 12.64 -19.47 -0.20
C VAL A 508 11.73 -19.51 1.03
N GLY A 509 10.83 -20.50 1.13
CA GLY A 509 9.98 -20.71 2.30
C GLY A 509 8.70 -19.88 2.35
N LEU A 510 8.32 -19.21 1.25
CA LEU A 510 7.08 -18.43 1.12
C LEU A 510 5.96 -19.27 0.47
N ASP A 511 5.80 -20.52 0.93
CA ASP A 511 4.86 -21.50 0.36
C ASP A 511 3.40 -21.03 0.50
N SER A 512 3.03 -20.38 1.61
CA SER A 512 1.69 -19.81 1.77
C SER A 512 1.36 -18.79 0.69
N GLU A 513 2.28 -17.89 0.39
CA GLU A 513 2.12 -16.85 -0.62
C GLU A 513 2.11 -17.46 -2.02
N ALA A 514 2.97 -18.45 -2.29
CA ALA A 514 2.97 -19.19 -3.55
C ALA A 514 1.61 -19.84 -3.82
N ARG A 515 1.03 -20.53 -2.83
CA ARG A 515 -0.31 -21.14 -2.91
C ARG A 515 -1.40 -20.10 -3.15
N MET A 516 -1.36 -18.98 -2.43
CA MET A 516 -2.37 -17.92 -2.56
C MET A 516 -2.30 -17.20 -3.91
N ILE A 517 -1.11 -16.94 -4.43
CA ILE A 517 -0.91 -16.34 -5.76
C ILE A 517 -1.43 -17.29 -6.85
N ALA A 518 -1.10 -18.59 -6.76
CA ALA A 518 -1.59 -19.58 -7.71
C ALA A 518 -3.12 -19.70 -7.70
N ALA A 519 -3.74 -19.75 -6.52
CA ALA A 519 -5.19 -19.81 -6.41
C ALA A 519 -5.88 -18.50 -6.86
N GLU A 520 -5.27 -17.34 -6.60
CA GLU A 520 -5.78 -16.05 -7.08
C GLU A 520 -5.79 -15.98 -8.61
N ALA A 521 -4.82 -16.60 -9.29
CA ALA A 521 -4.80 -16.69 -10.75
C ALA A 521 -6.09 -17.34 -11.28
N ILE A 522 -6.59 -18.37 -10.61
CA ILE A 522 -7.84 -19.04 -11.00
C ILE A 522 -9.06 -18.16 -10.69
N ALA A 523 -9.08 -17.53 -9.51
CA ALA A 523 -10.18 -16.69 -9.08
C ALA A 523 -10.36 -15.41 -9.92
N ARG A 524 -9.33 -14.96 -10.64
CA ARG A 524 -9.28 -13.63 -11.28
C ARG A 524 -8.90 -13.63 -12.77
N THR A 525 -8.69 -14.80 -13.37
CA THR A 525 -8.61 -14.98 -14.83
C THR A 525 -10.01 -15.26 -15.37
#